data_AF-A0AAJ0DEE2-F1
#
_entry.id   AF-A0AAJ0DEE2-F1
#
_cell.length_a   1.000
_cell.length_b   1.000
_cell.length_c   1.000
_cell.angle_alpha   90.00
_cell.angle_beta   90.00
_cell.angle_gamma   90.00
#
_symmetry.space_group_name_H-M   'P 1'
#
loop_
_entity.id
_entity.type
_entity.pdbx_description
1 polymer ?
#
loop_
_entity_poly.entity_id
_entity_poly.type
_entity_poly.pdbx_seq_one_letter_code
_entity_poly.pdbx_strand_id
1 'polypeptide(L)'
;MFDAKIRDKLLFEDDNYTMARRYFWAHQTLGIMNESIKALVEAYDDRFTDDVWEGRHKTLWPLLDDTSNRNKHYRKKMAGLREEFNIMLGRLRKLIEENNDRRREIQDLREDLFTGTSIQESRKSVNATETTVQQGYNIKLLTMEFFETFQALCDALRLFDSITPHRHWLILLPVILGIRDGEYAKAIHDLRHLHD
;
A
#
# COMPACT_ATOMS: atom_id res chain seq x y z
N MET A 1 17.67 -4.95 -15.77
CA MET A 1 17.59 -5.93 -14.68
C MET A 1 18.55 -5.63 -13.52
N PHE A 2 19.63 -4.88 -13.73
CA PHE A 2 20.67 -4.59 -12.70
C PHE A 2 20.59 -3.19 -12.05
N ASP A 3 19.50 -2.44 -12.25
CA ASP A 3 19.32 -1.15 -11.57
C ASP A 3 18.71 -1.38 -10.20
N ALA A 4 19.44 -0.99 -9.14
CA ALA A 4 19.03 -1.13 -7.76
C ALA A 4 17.70 -0.42 -7.46
N LYS A 5 17.43 0.73 -8.10
CA LYS A 5 16.19 1.50 -7.88
C LYS A 5 14.97 0.76 -8.42
N ILE A 6 15.12 0.07 -9.55
CA ILE A 6 14.03 -0.71 -10.14
C ILE A 6 13.75 -1.95 -9.29
N ARG A 7 14.79 -2.56 -8.72
CA ARG A 7 14.66 -3.72 -7.84
C ARG A 7 13.98 -3.36 -6.52
N ASP A 8 14.37 -2.27 -5.88
CA ASP A 8 13.73 -1.82 -4.64
C ASP A 8 12.26 -1.45 -4.87
N LYS A 9 11.93 -0.88 -6.04
CA LYS A 9 10.54 -0.61 -6.44
C LYS A 9 9.70 -1.87 -6.70
N LEU A 10 10.32 -3.02 -6.91
CA LEU A 10 9.65 -4.31 -7.07
C LEU A 10 9.54 -5.09 -5.76
N LEU A 11 10.43 -4.81 -4.80
CA LEU A 11 10.54 -5.50 -3.50
C LEU A 11 9.62 -4.94 -2.44
N PHE A 12 9.30 -3.64 -2.52
CA PHE A 12 8.53 -2.94 -1.51
C PHE A 12 7.32 -2.26 -2.11
N GLU A 13 6.28 -2.15 -1.32
CA GLU A 13 5.07 -1.45 -1.73
C GLU A 13 5.28 0.07 -1.71
N ASP A 14 4.60 0.76 -2.64
CA ASP A 14 4.51 2.21 -2.64
C ASP A 14 3.22 2.69 -1.94
N ASP A 15 3.12 3.99 -1.63
CA ASP A 15 1.93 4.56 -0.96
C ASP A 15 0.62 4.34 -1.75
N ASN A 16 0.72 3.99 -3.04
CA ASN A 16 -0.41 3.74 -3.92
C ASN A 16 -0.73 2.24 -4.08
N TYR A 17 -0.08 1.34 -3.35
CA TYR A 17 -0.29 -0.10 -3.43
C TYR A 17 -0.20 -0.64 -4.88
N THR A 18 0.70 -0.08 -5.69
CA THR A 18 0.77 -0.38 -7.12
C THR A 18 1.08 -1.86 -7.40
N MET A 19 2.02 -2.47 -6.66
CA MET A 19 2.42 -3.85 -6.91
C MET A 19 1.40 -4.84 -6.37
N ALA A 20 0.85 -4.61 -5.16
CA ALA A 20 -0.27 -5.40 -4.64
C ALA A 20 -1.48 -5.40 -5.58
N ARG A 21 -1.87 -4.23 -6.11
CA ARG A 21 -2.97 -4.14 -7.09
C ARG A 21 -2.65 -4.90 -8.37
N ARG A 22 -1.41 -4.82 -8.87
CA ARG A 22 -0.99 -5.55 -10.07
C ARG A 22 -1.06 -7.07 -9.87
N TYR A 23 -0.52 -7.58 -8.77
CA TYR A 23 -0.59 -9.01 -8.46
C TYR A 23 -2.02 -9.48 -8.24
N PHE A 24 -2.86 -8.68 -7.57
CA PHE A 24 -4.28 -8.96 -7.42
C PHE A 24 -4.98 -9.12 -8.78
N TRP A 25 -4.84 -8.13 -9.67
CA TRP A 25 -5.50 -8.18 -10.97
C TRP A 25 -4.94 -9.28 -11.87
N ALA A 26 -3.64 -9.55 -11.83
CA ALA A 26 -3.04 -10.66 -12.58
C ALA A 26 -3.61 -12.00 -12.12
N HIS A 27 -3.65 -12.24 -10.81
CA HIS A 27 -4.21 -13.45 -10.22
C HIS A 27 -5.70 -13.61 -10.57
N GLN A 28 -6.48 -12.54 -10.44
CA GLN A 28 -7.92 -12.57 -10.72
C GLN A 28 -8.21 -12.80 -12.21
N THR A 29 -7.46 -12.13 -13.09
CA THR A 29 -7.62 -12.27 -14.55
C THR A 29 -7.36 -13.70 -15.00
N LEU A 30 -6.28 -14.33 -14.49
CA LEU A 30 -6.00 -15.74 -14.78
C LEU A 30 -7.10 -16.67 -14.26
N GLY A 31 -7.70 -16.36 -13.11
CA GLY A 31 -8.85 -17.08 -12.58
C GLY A 31 -10.07 -17.01 -13.51
N ILE A 32 -10.43 -15.80 -13.96
CA ILE A 32 -11.55 -15.59 -14.89
C ILE A 32 -11.29 -16.30 -16.23
N MET A 33 -10.06 -16.24 -16.74
CA MET A 33 -9.69 -16.97 -17.96
C MET A 33 -9.86 -18.48 -17.77
N ASN A 34 -9.42 -19.05 -16.65
CA ASN A 34 -9.56 -20.47 -16.38
C ASN A 34 -11.04 -20.90 -16.32
N GLU A 35 -11.90 -20.12 -15.65
CA GLU A 35 -13.34 -20.40 -15.64
C GLU A 35 -13.97 -20.30 -17.03
N SER A 36 -13.54 -19.34 -17.84
CA SER A 36 -14.00 -19.21 -19.23
C SER A 36 -13.60 -20.41 -20.08
N ILE A 37 -12.37 -20.92 -19.90
CA ILE A 37 -11.88 -22.12 -20.60
C ILE A 37 -12.66 -23.36 -20.15
N LYS A 38 -12.91 -23.52 -18.83
CA LYS A 38 -13.72 -24.64 -18.32
C LYS A 38 -15.13 -24.62 -18.92
N ALA A 39 -15.79 -23.47 -18.90
CA ALA A 39 -17.13 -23.32 -19.47
C ALA A 39 -17.14 -23.66 -20.98
N LEU A 40 -16.08 -23.33 -21.71
CA LEU A 40 -15.94 -23.69 -23.13
C LEU A 40 -15.79 -25.21 -23.31
N VAL A 41 -14.98 -25.86 -22.48
CA VAL A 41 -14.79 -27.33 -22.51
C VAL A 41 -16.10 -28.04 -22.16
N GLU A 42 -16.78 -27.62 -21.10
CA GLU A 42 -18.08 -28.17 -20.68
C GLU A 42 -19.14 -27.98 -21.77
N ALA A 43 -19.24 -26.78 -22.35
CA ALA A 43 -20.18 -26.53 -23.44
C ALA A 43 -19.88 -27.36 -24.69
N TYR A 44 -18.61 -27.69 -24.94
CA TYR A 44 -18.25 -28.62 -26.01
C TYR A 44 -18.72 -30.04 -25.68
N ASP A 45 -18.39 -30.53 -24.49
CA ASP A 45 -18.72 -31.89 -24.05
C ASP A 45 -20.26 -32.10 -24.03
N ASP A 46 -21.02 -31.06 -23.68
CA ASP A 46 -22.49 -31.08 -23.67
C ASP A 46 -23.12 -31.03 -25.07
N ARG A 47 -22.56 -30.23 -25.98
CA ARG A 47 -23.18 -29.99 -27.31
C ARG A 47 -22.71 -30.95 -28.40
N PHE A 48 -21.49 -31.48 -28.31
CA PHE A 48 -20.88 -32.33 -29.33
C PHE A 48 -20.86 -33.81 -28.90
N THR A 49 -22.06 -34.34 -28.65
CA THR A 49 -22.26 -35.76 -28.33
C THR A 49 -21.90 -36.67 -29.51
N ASP A 50 -21.74 -37.98 -29.25
CA ASP A 50 -21.44 -38.96 -30.31
C ASP A 50 -22.47 -38.94 -31.44
N ASP A 51 -23.73 -38.61 -31.16
CA ASP A 51 -24.78 -38.44 -32.17
C ASP A 51 -24.51 -37.33 -33.19
N VAL A 52 -23.80 -36.26 -32.79
CA VAL A 52 -23.37 -35.19 -33.69
C VAL A 52 -22.28 -35.70 -34.63
N TRP A 53 -21.31 -36.45 -34.10
CA TRP A 53 -20.21 -37.01 -34.87
C TRP A 53 -20.65 -38.14 -35.81
N GLU A 54 -21.68 -38.89 -35.41
CA GLU A 54 -22.28 -39.95 -36.22
C GLU A 54 -23.33 -39.41 -37.20
N GLY A 55 -23.64 -38.10 -37.15
CA GLY A 55 -24.57 -37.43 -38.06
C GLY A 55 -26.04 -37.77 -37.82
N ARG A 56 -26.37 -38.34 -36.66
CA ARG A 56 -27.74 -38.62 -36.21
C ARG A 56 -28.43 -37.40 -35.61
N HIS A 57 -27.67 -36.38 -35.26
CA HIS A 57 -28.21 -35.17 -34.66
C HIS A 57 -29.04 -34.36 -35.68
N LYS A 58 -30.29 -34.03 -35.31
CA LYS A 58 -31.26 -33.41 -36.24
C LYS A 58 -30.89 -31.98 -36.68
N THR A 59 -30.09 -31.29 -35.88
CA THR A 59 -29.82 -29.84 -36.06
C THR A 59 -28.40 -29.55 -36.51
N LEU A 60 -27.44 -30.39 -36.12
CA LEU A 60 -26.03 -30.21 -36.42
C LEU A 60 -25.58 -31.36 -37.29
N TRP A 61 -25.18 -31.05 -38.53
CA TRP A 61 -24.58 -32.03 -39.44
C TRP A 61 -25.40 -33.31 -39.70
N PRO A 62 -26.72 -33.21 -39.99
CA PRO A 62 -27.55 -34.39 -40.22
C PRO A 62 -27.13 -35.14 -41.49
N LEU A 63 -26.97 -36.45 -41.37
CA LEU A 63 -26.81 -37.37 -42.50
C LEU A 63 -28.19 -37.89 -42.92
N LEU A 64 -28.63 -37.55 -44.12
CA LEU A 64 -29.97 -37.90 -44.63
C LEU A 64 -30.07 -39.33 -45.19
N ASP A 65 -28.96 -39.94 -45.59
CA ASP A 65 -28.96 -41.26 -46.26
C ASP A 65 -27.71 -42.09 -45.95
N ASP A 66 -27.84 -43.06 -45.03
CA ASP A 66 -26.71 -43.71 -44.35
C ASP A 66 -25.83 -44.61 -45.24
N THR A 67 -26.30 -44.93 -46.46
CA THR A 67 -25.66 -45.91 -47.35
C THR A 67 -24.82 -45.29 -48.47
N SER A 68 -24.92 -43.98 -48.69
CA SER A 68 -24.23 -43.30 -49.79
C SER A 68 -22.71 -43.24 -49.60
N ASN A 69 -21.94 -43.42 -50.68
CA ASN A 69 -20.48 -43.22 -50.69
C ASN A 69 -20.06 -41.81 -50.23
N ARG A 70 -20.95 -40.82 -50.39
CA ARG A 70 -20.77 -39.45 -49.88
C ARG A 70 -20.69 -39.41 -48.35
N ASN A 71 -21.45 -40.24 -47.65
CA ASN A 71 -21.45 -40.30 -46.19
C ASN A 71 -20.19 -40.93 -45.63
N LYS A 72 -19.60 -41.91 -46.32
CA LYS A 72 -18.30 -42.48 -45.91
C LYS A 72 -17.19 -41.43 -45.93
N HIS A 73 -17.14 -40.60 -46.98
CA HIS A 73 -16.17 -39.50 -47.06
C HIS A 73 -16.43 -38.43 -45.99
N TYR A 74 -17.71 -38.10 -45.75
CA TYR A 74 -18.12 -37.18 -44.71
C TYR A 74 -17.70 -37.63 -43.31
N ARG A 75 -18.00 -38.88 -42.93
CA ARG A 75 -17.60 -39.47 -41.64
C ARG A 75 -16.09 -39.46 -41.45
N LYS A 76 -15.31 -39.76 -42.50
CA LYS A 76 -13.83 -39.67 -42.44
C LYS A 76 -13.35 -38.25 -42.16
N LYS A 77 -13.97 -37.23 -42.77
CA LYS A 77 -13.65 -35.81 -42.53
C LYS A 77 -14.05 -35.36 -41.13
N MET A 78 -15.23 -35.77 -40.65
CA MET A 78 -15.70 -35.48 -39.29
C MET A 78 -14.84 -36.15 -38.23
N ALA A 79 -14.33 -37.36 -38.47
CA ALA A 79 -13.39 -38.03 -37.56
C ALA A 79 -12.08 -37.24 -37.42
N GLY A 80 -11.54 -36.72 -38.52
CA GLY A 80 -10.37 -35.83 -38.47
C GLY A 80 -10.65 -34.54 -37.69
N LEU A 81 -11.82 -33.93 -37.92
CA LEU A 81 -12.23 -32.73 -37.18
C LEU A 81 -12.42 -33.00 -35.68
N ARG A 82 -13.03 -34.12 -35.30
CA ARG A 82 -13.19 -34.56 -33.91
C ARG A 82 -11.83 -34.66 -33.22
N GLU A 83 -10.85 -35.24 -33.91
CA GLU A 83 -9.50 -35.37 -33.38
C GLU A 83 -8.82 -34.01 -33.18
N GLU A 84 -8.97 -33.08 -34.14
CA GLU A 84 -8.46 -31.71 -34.00
C GLU A 84 -9.07 -30.98 -32.79
N PHE A 85 -10.38 -31.13 -32.56
CA PHE A 85 -11.06 -30.59 -31.38
C PHE A 85 -10.53 -31.23 -30.09
N ASN A 86 -10.38 -32.55 -30.04
CA ASN A 86 -9.84 -33.25 -28.87
C ASN A 86 -8.43 -32.75 -28.51
N ILE A 87 -7.57 -32.57 -29.51
CA ILE A 87 -6.22 -32.00 -29.32
C ILE A 87 -6.31 -30.58 -28.76
N MET A 88 -7.20 -29.75 -29.31
CA MET A 88 -7.38 -28.37 -28.86
C MET A 88 -7.89 -28.31 -27.41
N LEU A 89 -8.86 -29.14 -27.04
CA LEU A 89 -9.38 -29.24 -25.68
C LEU A 89 -8.30 -29.74 -24.70
N GLY A 90 -7.45 -30.68 -25.13
CA GLY A 90 -6.29 -31.10 -24.37
C GLY A 90 -5.32 -29.94 -24.10
N ARG A 91 -5.05 -29.10 -25.10
CA ARG A 91 -4.20 -27.89 -24.94
C ARG A 91 -4.83 -26.88 -24.00
N LEU A 92 -6.15 -26.67 -24.08
CA LEU A 92 -6.88 -25.78 -23.19
C LEU A 92 -6.86 -26.24 -21.73
N ARG A 93 -7.02 -27.55 -21.49
CA ARG A 93 -6.88 -28.14 -20.15
C ARG A 93 -5.47 -27.94 -19.60
N LYS A 94 -4.44 -28.15 -20.42
CA LYS A 94 -3.05 -27.86 -20.03
C LYS A 94 -2.83 -26.37 -19.71
N LEU A 95 -3.44 -25.47 -20.49
CA LEU A 95 -3.34 -24.02 -20.25
C LEU A 95 -3.96 -23.64 -18.89
N ILE A 96 -5.03 -24.31 -18.45
CA ILE A 96 -5.59 -24.12 -17.10
C ILE A 96 -4.57 -24.49 -16.03
N GLU A 97 -3.86 -25.62 -16.19
CA GLU A 97 -2.82 -26.06 -15.25
C GLU A 97 -1.68 -25.03 -15.19
N GLU A 98 -1.14 -24.63 -16.34
CA GLU A 98 -0.08 -23.61 -16.42
C GLU A 98 -0.50 -22.27 -15.80
N ASN A 99 -1.76 -21.86 -16.00
CA ASN A 99 -2.30 -20.65 -15.38
C ASN A 99 -2.46 -20.80 -13.87
N ASN A 100 -2.86 -21.98 -13.38
CA ASN A 100 -2.96 -22.23 -11.94
C ASN A 100 -1.58 -22.20 -11.27
N ASP A 101 -0.54 -22.72 -11.93
CA ASP A 101 0.84 -22.64 -11.42
C ASP A 101 1.30 -21.17 -11.36
N ARG A 102 1.09 -20.40 -12.44
CA ARG A 102 1.37 -18.94 -12.44
C ARG A 102 0.60 -18.19 -11.35
N ARG A 103 -0.63 -18.60 -11.05
CA ARG A 103 -1.42 -17.99 -9.97
C ARG A 103 -0.81 -18.26 -8.59
N ARG A 104 -0.24 -19.45 -8.36
CA ARG A 104 0.51 -19.75 -7.13
C ARG A 104 1.77 -18.89 -7.04
N GLU A 105 2.54 -18.79 -8.12
CA GLU A 105 3.71 -17.90 -8.17
C GLU A 105 3.35 -16.44 -7.85
N ILE A 106 2.25 -15.93 -8.42
CA ILE A 106 1.77 -14.57 -8.12
C ILE A 106 1.35 -14.44 -6.64
N GLN A 107 0.76 -15.47 -6.06
CA GLN A 107 0.40 -15.48 -4.65
C GLN A 107 1.64 -15.43 -3.76
N ASP A 108 2.67 -16.21 -4.08
CA ASP A 108 3.94 -16.24 -3.34
C ASP A 108 4.65 -14.88 -3.45
N LEU A 109 4.74 -14.31 -4.65
CA LEU A 109 5.31 -12.97 -4.87
C LEU A 109 4.57 -11.88 -4.09
N ARG A 110 3.26 -12.02 -3.94
CA ARG A 110 2.45 -11.10 -3.15
C ARG A 110 2.75 -11.24 -1.65
N GLU A 111 2.93 -12.46 -1.15
CA GLU A 111 3.27 -12.72 0.24
C GLU A 111 4.68 -12.19 0.58
N ASP A 112 5.65 -12.42 -0.30
CA ASP A 112 7.00 -11.88 -0.19
C ASP A 112 7.00 -10.35 -0.15
N LEU A 113 6.19 -9.71 -1.00
CA LEU A 113 6.01 -8.26 -1.03
C LEU A 113 5.42 -7.74 0.29
N PHE A 114 4.38 -8.40 0.83
CA PHE A 114 3.79 -8.02 2.12
C PHE A 114 4.79 -8.18 3.26
N THR A 115 5.53 -9.28 3.28
CA THR A 115 6.57 -9.54 4.28
C THR A 115 7.68 -8.48 4.21
N GLY A 116 8.18 -8.20 3.01
CA GLY A 116 9.21 -7.19 2.78
C GLY A 116 8.77 -5.79 3.23
N THR A 117 7.55 -5.39 2.85
CA THR A 117 6.97 -4.10 3.23
C THR A 117 6.77 -3.99 4.74
N SER A 118 6.25 -5.03 5.39
CA SER A 118 6.04 -5.05 6.84
C SER A 118 7.37 -4.90 7.62
N ILE A 119 8.45 -5.55 7.16
CA ILE A 119 9.78 -5.40 7.75
C ILE A 119 10.29 -3.96 7.60
N GLN A 120 10.09 -3.35 6.43
CA GLN A 120 10.51 -1.97 6.17
C GLN A 120 9.76 -0.98 7.06
N GLU A 121 8.44 -1.12 7.18
CA GLU A 121 7.61 -0.28 8.05
C GLU A 121 8.00 -0.42 9.52
N SER A 122 8.24 -1.65 9.97
CA SER A 122 8.73 -1.92 11.33
C SER A 122 10.05 -1.20 11.62
N ARG A 123 11.03 -1.28 10.71
CA ARG A 123 12.31 -0.54 10.85
C ARG A 123 12.11 0.97 10.90
N LYS A 124 11.23 1.51 10.04
CA LYS A 124 10.90 2.94 10.03
C LYS A 124 10.25 3.38 11.36
N SER A 125 9.36 2.56 11.91
CA SER A 125 8.71 2.80 13.20
C SER A 125 9.69 2.78 14.37
N VAL A 126 10.62 1.83 14.39
CA VAL A 126 11.67 1.74 15.41
C VAL A 126 12.55 2.99 15.40
N ASN A 127 13.03 3.40 14.22
CA ASN A 127 13.88 4.60 14.08
C ASN A 127 13.12 5.89 14.47
N ALA A 128 11.83 5.99 14.14
CA ALA A 128 10.99 7.11 14.55
C ALA A 128 10.80 7.14 16.08
N THR A 129 10.66 5.97 16.70
CA THR A 129 10.56 5.84 18.16
C THR A 129 11.85 6.29 18.83
N GLU A 130 13.01 5.82 18.35
CA GLU A 130 14.33 6.22 18.86
C GLU A 130 14.52 7.75 18.78
N THR A 131 14.17 8.35 17.64
CA THR A 131 14.23 9.81 17.46
C THR A 131 13.32 10.54 18.45
N THR A 132 12.11 10.03 18.67
CA THR A 132 11.14 10.63 19.60
C THR A 132 11.61 10.53 21.05
N VAL A 133 12.20 9.40 21.44
CA VAL A 133 12.80 9.22 22.76
C VAL A 133 13.92 10.24 22.97
N GLN A 134 14.80 10.41 21.97
CA GLN A 134 15.88 11.38 22.05
C GLN A 134 15.36 12.83 22.13
N GLN A 135 14.31 13.17 21.38
CA GLN A 135 13.65 14.48 21.49
C GLN A 135 13.03 14.68 22.87
N GLY A 136 12.37 13.66 23.43
CA GLY A 136 11.83 13.69 24.78
C GLY A 136 12.91 13.94 25.84
N TYR A 137 14.09 13.33 25.68
CA TYR A 137 15.24 13.59 26.54
C TYR A 137 15.70 15.05 26.45
N ASN A 138 15.84 15.59 25.24
CA ASN A 138 16.27 16.97 25.03
C ASN A 138 15.26 17.98 25.62
N ILE A 139 13.96 17.76 25.44
CA ILE A 139 12.91 18.60 26.04
C ILE A 139 13.00 18.56 27.57
N LYS A 140 13.17 17.36 28.15
CA LYS A 140 13.31 17.21 29.61
C LYS A 140 14.51 17.98 30.15
N LEU A 141 15.66 17.89 29.47
CA LEU A 141 16.88 18.57 29.87
C LEU A 141 16.72 20.09 29.81
N LEU A 142 16.19 20.62 28.69
CA LEU A 142 15.88 22.06 28.56
C LEU A 142 14.90 22.55 29.62
N THR A 143 13.90 21.74 29.96
CA THR A 143 12.90 22.11 31.00
C THR A 143 13.54 22.17 32.38
N MET A 144 14.47 21.26 32.69
CA MET A 144 15.22 21.27 33.95
C MET A 144 16.12 22.52 34.05
N GLU A 145 16.90 22.82 33.01
CA GLU A 145 17.74 24.03 32.96
C GLU A 145 16.92 25.33 33.07
N PHE A 146 15.76 25.38 32.40
CA PHE A 146 14.85 26.51 32.51
C PHE A 146 14.28 26.67 33.93
N PHE A 147 13.91 25.56 34.58
CA PHE A 147 13.38 25.61 35.93
C PHE A 147 14.43 26.07 36.94
N GLU A 148 15.67 25.58 36.83
CA GLU A 148 16.79 26.01 37.69
C GLU A 148 17.08 27.51 37.53
N THR A 149 17.13 28.00 36.29
CA THR A 149 17.36 29.43 36.01
C THR A 149 16.19 30.31 36.48
N PHE A 150 14.95 29.86 36.31
CA PHE A 150 13.76 30.56 36.81
C PHE A 150 13.74 30.62 38.34
N GLN A 151 14.10 29.53 39.02
CA GLN A 151 14.18 29.49 40.47
C GLN A 151 15.26 30.45 40.99
N ALA A 152 16.45 30.45 40.37
CA ALA A 152 17.52 31.38 40.70
C ALA A 152 17.12 32.85 40.52
N LEU A 153 16.37 33.17 39.45
CA LEU A 153 15.80 34.50 39.23
C LEU A 153 14.82 34.87 40.35
N CYS A 154 13.89 33.98 40.68
CA CYS A 154 12.89 34.20 41.73
C CYS A 154 13.55 34.41 43.10
N ASP A 155 14.58 33.63 43.42
CA ASP A 155 15.32 33.77 44.69
C ASP A 155 16.14 35.07 44.73
N ALA A 156 16.73 35.49 43.59
CA ALA A 156 17.39 36.80 43.48
C ALA A 156 16.41 37.96 43.67
N LEU A 157 15.21 37.89 43.09
CA LEU A 157 14.16 38.89 43.28
C LEU A 157 13.68 38.96 44.74
N ARG A 158 13.48 37.81 45.39
CA ARG A 158 13.12 37.74 46.81
C ARG A 158 14.19 38.34 47.72
N LEU A 159 15.46 38.03 47.44
CA LEU A 159 16.59 38.63 48.16
C LEU A 159 16.58 40.15 47.99
N PHE A 160 16.32 40.64 46.79
CA PHE A 160 16.28 42.07 46.48
C PHE A 160 15.13 42.80 47.20
N ASP A 161 13.93 42.22 47.22
CA ASP A 161 12.77 42.72 47.98
C ASP A 161 13.07 42.80 49.49
N SER A 162 13.83 41.84 50.03
CA SER A 162 14.22 41.86 51.45
C SER A 162 15.23 42.96 51.80
N ILE A 163 15.97 43.48 50.82
CA ILE A 163 17.07 44.43 51.03
C ILE A 163 16.62 45.88 50.73
N THR A 164 15.62 46.09 49.87
CA THR A 164 15.24 47.44 49.41
C THR A 164 13.83 47.88 49.84
N PRO A 165 13.66 49.07 50.45
CA PRO A 165 12.33 49.59 50.78
C PRO A 165 11.53 49.94 49.51
N HIS A 166 10.21 49.70 49.55
CA HIS A 166 9.17 49.78 48.50
C HIS A 166 9.13 51.04 47.59
N ARG A 167 10.06 51.99 47.70
CA ARG A 167 10.15 53.16 46.82
C ARG A 167 11.19 53.05 45.70
N HIS A 168 12.11 52.07 45.75
CA HIS A 168 13.19 51.93 44.76
C HIS A 168 12.94 50.88 43.66
N TRP A 169 11.87 50.08 43.77
CA TRP A 169 11.54 49.03 42.79
C TRP A 169 11.33 49.57 41.37
N LEU A 170 10.69 50.75 41.24
CA LEU A 170 10.44 51.44 39.95
C LEU A 170 11.72 51.89 39.23
N ILE A 171 12.87 51.92 39.90
CA ILE A 171 14.15 52.36 39.31
C ILE A 171 15.01 51.15 38.93
N LEU A 172 14.86 50.02 39.62
CA LEU A 172 15.74 48.85 39.49
C LEU A 172 15.13 47.71 38.64
N LEU A 173 13.79 47.63 38.53
CA LEU A 173 13.10 46.65 37.67
C LEU A 173 13.60 46.59 36.21
N PRO A 174 13.87 47.72 35.52
CA PRO A 174 14.27 47.73 34.11
C PRO A 174 15.69 47.20 33.90
N VAL A 175 16.58 47.49 34.86
CA VAL A 175 17.97 47.04 34.86
C VAL A 175 18.06 45.53 35.06
N ILE A 176 17.18 44.97 35.90
CA ILE A 176 17.11 43.53 36.19
C ILE A 176 16.44 42.76 35.03
N LEU A 177 15.44 43.34 34.37
CA LEU A 177 14.74 42.73 33.21
C LEU A 177 15.46 42.95 31.87
N GLY A 178 16.58 43.68 31.85
CA GLY A 178 17.36 43.92 30.63
C GLY A 178 16.63 44.74 29.55
N ILE A 179 15.67 45.58 29.95
CA ILE A 179 14.89 46.41 29.02
C ILE A 179 15.74 47.63 28.62
N ARG A 180 16.03 47.78 27.33
CA ARG A 180 16.77 48.93 26.78
C ARG A 180 15.98 50.22 26.99
N ASP A 181 16.69 51.28 27.42
CA ASP A 181 16.18 52.58 27.88
C ASP A 181 15.13 53.30 26.99
N GLY A 182 14.97 52.89 25.72
CA GLY A 182 14.02 53.50 24.78
C GLY A 182 12.56 53.06 24.90
N GLU A 183 12.27 51.87 25.45
CA GLU A 183 10.88 51.37 25.57
C GLU A 183 10.20 51.84 26.87
N TYR A 184 11.00 52.29 27.84
CA TYR A 184 10.55 52.68 29.18
C TYR A 184 9.70 53.96 29.19
N ALA A 185 10.07 54.95 28.37
CA ALA A 185 9.36 56.22 28.27
C ALA A 185 7.93 56.03 27.72
N LYS A 186 7.74 55.04 26.84
CA LYS A 186 6.43 54.75 26.22
C LYS A 186 5.52 53.99 27.17
N ALA A 187 6.05 52.98 27.89
CA ALA A 187 5.29 52.22 28.87
C ALA A 187 4.83 53.07 30.07
N ILE A 188 5.65 54.01 30.55
CA ILE A 188 5.28 54.92 31.64
C ILE A 188 4.24 55.96 31.18
N HIS A 189 4.34 56.44 29.93
CA HIS A 189 3.37 57.36 29.36
C HIS A 189 1.99 56.68 29.21
N ASP A 190 1.95 55.43 28.73
CA ASP A 190 0.71 54.70 28.52
C ASP A 190 0.05 54.23 29.83
N LEU A 191 0.83 53.90 30.86
CA LEU A 191 0.30 53.54 32.19
C LEU A 191 -0.26 54.73 32.97
N ARG A 192 0.16 55.97 32.68
CA ARG A 192 -0.36 57.17 33.33
C ARG A 192 -1.76 57.56 32.81
N HIS A 193 -2.18 57.05 31.65
CA HIS A 193 -3.51 57.28 31.07
C HIS A 193 -4.58 56.24 31.49
N LEU A 194 -4.22 55.23 32.28
CA LEU A 194 -5.15 54.21 32.78
C LEU A 194 -5.69 54.51 34.19
N HIS A 195 -5.34 55.67 34.76
CA HIS A 195 -5.69 56.03 36.14
C HIS A 195 -6.30 57.43 36.30
N ASP A 196 -6.84 58.00 35.21
CA ASP A 196 -7.84 59.07 35.19
C ASP A 196 -9.11 58.55 34.50
#